data_AF-A0A2G5V6C4-F1
#
_entry.id   AF-A0A2G5V6C4-F1
#
_cell.length_a   1.000
_cell.length_b   1.000
_cell.length_c   1.000
_cell.angle_alpha   90.00
_cell.angle_beta   90.00
_cell.angle_gamma   90.00
#
_symmetry.space_group_name_H-M   'P 1'
#
loop_
_entity.id
_entity.type
_entity.pdbx_description
1 polymer ?
#
loop_
_entity_poly.entity_id
_entity_poly.type
_entity_poly.pdbx_seq_one_letter_code
_entity_poly.pdbx_strand_id
1 'polypeptide(L)'
;MARRAIWGKKKPKPADPVSQLERLRKRYKTLEEKMKKLQTENECMRECNLREMEHRRVVMEELMDKINVLRREFGDTNARLTEDVEFATNKNIKLEREKKGRILEIMRKDQKILRLQASVSDEKIEKFIEKEHKKTDVLHKSMMEAHKEILRRQEEQDGEMKPWRKCGICFEEYEEELEHSPRVLECGHTVCYRCLWKMADPDGVLCPFDRITTICRKRNLRLLPKNFAVLQM
;
A
#
# COMPACT_ATOMS: atom_id res chain seq x y z
N MET A 1 -80.90 83.83 92.16
CA MET A 1 -80.11 84.97 91.64
C MET A 1 -78.69 84.51 91.36
N ALA A 2 -78.03 85.10 90.34
CA ALA A 2 -76.64 84.89 89.86
C ALA A 2 -76.34 83.54 89.15
N ARG A 3 -76.42 83.40 87.81
CA ARG A 3 -75.60 83.92 86.69
C ARG A 3 -74.13 83.44 86.65
N ARG A 4 -73.86 82.58 85.64
CA ARG A 4 -72.74 82.54 84.64
C ARG A 4 -71.29 82.57 85.19
N ALA A 5 -70.27 81.93 84.61
CA ALA A 5 -70.02 81.54 83.22
C ALA A 5 -69.01 80.38 83.13
N ILE A 6 -69.27 79.46 82.20
CA ILE A 6 -68.28 78.61 81.52
C ILE A 6 -67.51 79.51 80.52
N TRP A 7 -66.27 79.17 80.17
CA TRP A 7 -65.52 79.40 78.90
C TRP A 7 -64.04 79.10 79.22
N GLY A 8 -63.20 78.41 78.45
CA GLY A 8 -63.27 77.81 77.13
C GLY A 8 -61.85 77.31 76.82
N LYS A 9 -61.70 76.08 76.31
CA LYS A 9 -60.40 75.52 75.90
C LYS A 9 -59.78 76.43 74.82
N LYS A 10 -58.56 76.94 75.06
CA LYS A 10 -57.81 77.75 74.09
C LYS A 10 -57.62 76.95 72.79
N LYS A 11 -58.25 77.41 71.71
CA LYS A 11 -57.94 76.95 70.35
C LYS A 11 -56.47 77.29 70.04
N PRO A 12 -55.70 76.42 69.38
CA PRO A 12 -54.34 76.77 68.95
C PRO A 12 -54.42 78.01 68.05
N LYS A 13 -53.55 78.99 68.32
CA LYS A 13 -53.50 80.24 67.54
C LYS A 13 -53.35 79.90 66.06
N PRO A 14 -54.12 80.54 65.14
CA PRO A 14 -53.87 80.40 63.72
C PRO A 14 -52.43 80.87 63.46
N ALA A 15 -51.62 80.02 62.85
CA ALA A 15 -50.25 80.36 62.53
C ALA A 15 -50.22 81.63 61.67
N ASP A 16 -49.28 82.52 61.97
CA ASP A 16 -49.11 83.80 61.29
C ASP A 16 -49.10 83.61 59.76
N PRO A 17 -50.05 84.21 59.02
CA PRO A 17 -50.16 84.07 57.57
C PRO A 17 -48.87 84.40 56.83
N VAL A 18 -48.05 85.33 57.36
CA VAL A 18 -46.76 85.72 56.76
C VAL A 18 -45.72 84.59 56.89
N SER A 19 -45.64 83.95 58.06
CA SER A 19 -44.74 82.81 58.32
C SER A 19 -45.10 81.55 57.51
N GLN A 20 -46.39 81.35 57.21
CA GLN A 20 -46.83 80.26 56.34
C GLN A 20 -46.47 80.52 54.87
N LEU A 21 -46.65 81.76 54.39
CA LEU A 21 -46.33 82.15 53.03
C LEU A 21 -44.83 82.03 52.74
N GLU A 22 -43.96 82.39 53.68
CA GLU A 22 -42.51 82.22 53.55
C GLU A 22 -42.08 80.75 53.47
N ARG A 23 -42.69 79.88 54.29
CA ARG A 23 -42.43 78.43 54.24
C ARG A 23 -42.85 77.83 52.90
N LEU A 24 -44.00 78.24 52.36
CA LEU A 24 -44.47 77.83 51.05
C LEU A 24 -43.54 78.33 49.93
N ARG A 25 -43.08 79.58 49.98
CA ARG A 25 -42.09 80.12 49.03
C ARG A 25 -40.77 79.35 49.05
N LYS A 26 -40.24 79.03 50.24
CA LYS A 26 -39.02 78.20 50.36
C LYS A 26 -39.24 76.82 49.77
N ARG A 27 -40.37 76.18 50.08
CA ARG A 27 -40.72 74.85 49.55
C ARG A 27 -40.90 74.86 48.03
N TYR A 28 -41.51 75.91 47.48
CA TYR A 28 -41.64 76.10 46.04
C TYR A 28 -40.27 76.23 45.36
N LYS A 29 -39.38 77.07 45.88
CA LYS A 29 -38.00 77.18 45.38
C LYS A 29 -37.24 75.84 45.41
N THR A 30 -37.33 75.10 46.52
CA THR A 30 -36.70 73.77 46.61
C THR A 30 -37.31 72.76 45.63
N LEU A 31 -38.62 72.83 45.38
CA LEU A 31 -39.28 71.99 44.38
C LEU A 31 -38.86 72.37 42.97
N GLU A 32 -38.74 73.66 42.64
CA GLU A 32 -38.22 74.14 41.36
C GLU A 32 -36.78 73.67 41.13
N GLU A 33 -35.90 73.77 42.13
CA GLU A 33 -34.53 73.26 42.05
C GLU A 33 -34.48 71.75 41.84
N LYS A 34 -35.34 70.98 42.53
CA LYS A 34 -35.46 69.54 42.34
C LYS A 34 -35.99 69.20 40.95
N MET A 35 -36.99 69.93 40.45
CA MET A 35 -37.50 69.76 39.10
C MET A 35 -36.41 70.02 38.05
N LYS A 36 -35.63 71.10 38.21
CA LYS A 36 -34.48 71.38 37.33
C LYS A 36 -33.44 70.26 37.36
N LYS A 37 -33.08 69.75 38.55
CA LYS A 37 -32.15 68.61 38.67
C LYS A 37 -32.68 67.35 37.99
N LEU A 38 -33.94 67.00 38.24
CA LEU A 38 -34.58 65.85 37.59
C LEU A 38 -34.69 66.02 36.07
N GLN A 39 -34.91 67.24 35.58
CA GLN A 39 -34.90 67.52 34.13
C GLN A 39 -33.52 67.29 33.54
N THR A 40 -32.46 67.82 34.18
CA THR A 40 -31.08 67.61 33.72
C THR A 40 -30.64 66.14 33.79
N GLU A 41 -31.05 65.40 34.83
CA GLU A 41 -30.77 63.97 34.95
C GLU A 41 -31.48 63.17 33.84
N ASN A 42 -32.75 63.49 33.54
CA ASN A 42 -33.48 62.85 32.45
C ASN A 42 -32.89 63.16 31.07
N GLU A 43 -32.42 64.39 30.83
CA GLU A 43 -31.70 64.75 29.60
C GLU A 43 -30.39 63.97 29.47
N CYS A 44 -29.58 63.91 30.52
CA CYS A 44 -28.35 63.13 30.54
C CYS A 44 -28.60 61.63 30.29
N MET A 45 -29.65 61.06 30.90
CA MET A 45 -30.06 59.67 30.67
C MET A 45 -30.51 59.43 29.23
N ARG A 46 -31.26 60.36 28.63
CA ARG A 46 -31.65 60.27 27.21
C ARG A 46 -30.45 60.28 26.28
N GLU A 47 -29.49 61.17 26.53
CA GLU A 47 -28.23 61.21 25.76
C GLU A 47 -27.40 59.93 25.92
N CYS A 48 -27.33 59.38 27.14
CA CYS A 48 -26.66 58.10 27.38
C CYS A 48 -27.32 56.96 26.61
N ASN A 49 -28.66 56.89 26.63
CA ASN A 49 -29.41 55.88 25.89
C ASN A 49 -29.23 56.02 24.36
N LEU A 50 -29.22 57.26 23.84
CA LEU A 50 -28.95 57.52 22.43
C LEU A 50 -27.55 57.04 22.01
N ARG A 51 -26.52 57.35 22.82
CA ARG A 51 -25.15 56.86 22.59
C ARG A 51 -25.07 55.34 22.61
N GLU A 52 -25.75 54.70 23.55
CA GLU A 52 -25.74 53.24 23.64
C GLU A 52 -26.45 52.58 22.45
N MET A 53 -27.57 53.14 22.00
CA MET A 53 -28.29 52.67 20.81
C MET A 53 -27.44 52.82 19.54
N GLU A 54 -26.74 53.94 19.39
CA GLU A 54 -25.84 54.15 18.25
C GLU A 54 -24.65 53.21 18.29
N HIS A 55 -24.05 52.99 19.46
CA HIS A 55 -22.99 51.99 19.62
C HIS A 55 -23.48 50.58 19.25
N ARG A 56 -24.67 50.17 19.71
CA ARG A 56 -25.28 48.89 19.33
C ARG A 56 -25.52 48.80 17.82
N ARG A 57 -25.93 49.90 17.17
CA ARG A 57 -26.13 49.97 15.72
C ARG A 57 -24.82 49.70 14.97
N VAL A 58 -23.75 50.40 15.33
CA VAL A 58 -22.41 50.24 14.73
C VAL A 58 -21.88 48.82 14.92
N VAL A 59 -21.98 48.28 16.13
CA VAL A 59 -21.54 46.90 16.40
C VAL A 59 -22.32 45.88 15.58
N MET A 60 -23.64 46.07 15.39
CA MET A 60 -24.40 45.18 14.51
C MET A 60 -24.00 45.33 13.04
N GLU A 61 -23.71 46.53 12.57
CA GLU A 61 -23.26 46.77 11.20
C GLU A 61 -21.95 46.03 10.93
N GLU A 62 -20.96 46.15 11.83
CA GLU A 62 -19.70 45.40 11.75
C GLU A 62 -19.90 43.88 11.81
N LEU A 63 -20.84 43.41 12.63
CA LEU A 63 -21.13 41.97 12.74
C LEU A 63 -21.77 41.44 11.46
N MET A 64 -22.70 42.19 10.86
CA MET A 64 -23.32 41.83 9.58
C MET A 64 -22.29 41.79 8.45
N ASP A 65 -21.35 42.74 8.41
CA ASP A 65 -20.26 42.72 7.44
C ASP A 65 -19.37 41.48 7.61
N LYS A 66 -18.99 41.12 8.84
CA LYS A 66 -18.25 39.89 9.13
C LYS A 66 -19.01 38.64 8.67
N ILE A 67 -20.31 38.57 8.94
CA ILE A 67 -21.16 37.45 8.48
C ILE A 67 -21.19 37.38 6.95
N ASN A 68 -21.27 38.52 6.26
CA ASN A 68 -21.31 38.59 4.81
C ASN A 68 -19.97 38.17 4.16
N VAL A 69 -18.85 38.51 4.78
CA VAL A 69 -17.51 38.06 4.35
C VAL A 69 -17.39 36.54 4.52
N LEU A 70 -17.68 36.02 5.72
CA LEU A 70 -17.62 34.58 5.99
C LEU A 70 -18.54 33.77 5.07
N ARG A 71 -19.73 34.28 4.77
CA ARG A 71 -20.66 33.64 3.83
C ARG A 71 -20.08 33.57 2.42
N ARG A 72 -19.40 34.62 1.95
CA ARG A 72 -18.72 34.64 0.64
C ARG A 72 -17.58 33.64 0.60
N GLU A 73 -16.68 33.67 1.59
CA GLU A 73 -15.56 32.74 1.68
C GLU A 73 -16.02 31.28 1.73
N PHE A 74 -17.07 31.00 2.51
CA PHE A 74 -17.67 29.68 2.58
C PHE A 74 -18.28 29.27 1.22
N GLY A 75 -18.98 30.18 0.55
CA GLY A 75 -19.52 29.95 -0.80
C GLY A 75 -18.43 29.62 -1.82
N ASP A 76 -17.36 30.41 -1.85
CA ASP A 76 -16.22 30.21 -2.77
C ASP A 76 -15.51 28.89 -2.49
N THR A 77 -15.30 28.56 -1.22
CA THR A 77 -14.67 27.30 -0.81
C THR A 77 -15.54 26.11 -1.19
N ASN A 78 -16.85 26.20 -0.94
CA ASN A 78 -17.79 25.14 -1.28
C ASN A 78 -17.92 24.94 -2.80
N ALA A 79 -17.86 26.01 -3.60
CA ALA A 79 -17.85 25.94 -5.05
C ALA A 79 -16.61 25.19 -5.57
N ARG A 80 -15.41 25.55 -5.09
CA ARG A 80 -14.16 24.86 -5.44
C ARG A 80 -14.19 23.38 -5.07
N LEU A 81 -14.65 23.07 -3.85
CA LEU A 81 -14.78 21.68 -3.42
C LEU A 81 -15.75 20.89 -4.30
N THR A 82 -16.85 21.51 -4.75
CA THR A 82 -17.82 20.88 -5.65
C THR A 82 -17.17 20.55 -6.99
N GLU A 83 -16.44 21.50 -7.59
CA GLU A 83 -15.71 21.30 -8.85
C GLU A 83 -14.65 20.18 -8.74
N ASP A 84 -13.90 20.16 -7.65
CA ASP A 84 -12.88 19.13 -7.39
C ASP A 84 -13.50 17.72 -7.28
N VAL A 85 -14.64 17.61 -6.58
CA VAL A 85 -15.39 16.36 -6.45
C VAL A 85 -15.94 15.92 -7.81
N GLU A 86 -16.52 16.82 -8.60
CA GLU A 86 -17.01 16.52 -9.95
C GLU A 86 -15.88 16.07 -10.89
N PHE A 87 -14.73 16.74 -10.82
CA PHE A 87 -13.55 16.33 -11.60
C PHE A 87 -13.06 14.93 -11.20
N ALA A 88 -12.92 14.66 -9.90
CA ALA A 88 -12.46 13.38 -9.40
C ALA A 88 -13.44 12.24 -9.74
N THR A 89 -14.74 12.48 -9.61
CA THR A 89 -15.78 11.51 -9.97
C THR A 89 -15.77 11.20 -11.46
N ASN A 90 -15.70 12.21 -12.33
CA ASN A 90 -15.61 12.02 -13.77
C ASN A 90 -14.35 11.25 -14.19
N LYS A 91 -13.20 11.56 -13.57
CA LYS A 91 -11.94 10.85 -13.78
C LYS A 91 -12.06 9.36 -13.39
N ASN A 92 -12.67 9.07 -12.25
CA ASN A 92 -12.90 7.70 -11.80
C ASN A 92 -13.84 6.94 -12.74
N ILE A 93 -14.94 7.56 -13.19
CA ILE A 93 -15.86 6.95 -14.16
C ILE A 93 -15.12 6.59 -15.45
N LYS A 94 -14.27 7.49 -15.96
CA LYS A 94 -13.45 7.22 -17.16
C LYS A 94 -12.52 6.03 -16.96
N LEU A 95 -11.77 6.01 -15.86
CA LEU A 95 -10.86 4.91 -15.52
C LEU A 95 -11.59 3.57 -15.40
N GLU A 96 -12.76 3.54 -14.77
CA GLU A 96 -13.56 2.32 -14.63
C GLU A 96 -14.10 1.84 -15.98
N ARG A 97 -14.51 2.74 -16.88
CA ARG A 97 -14.89 2.38 -18.26
C ARG A 97 -13.71 1.75 -19.02
N GLU A 98 -12.52 2.33 -18.92
CA GLU A 98 -11.31 1.79 -19.55
C GLU A 98 -10.93 0.41 -18.99
N LYS A 99 -11.00 0.21 -17.66
CA LYS A 99 -10.78 -1.10 -17.02
C LYS A 99 -11.79 -2.13 -17.51
N LYS A 100 -13.09 -1.80 -17.54
CA LYS A 100 -14.13 -2.69 -18.06
C LYS A 100 -13.90 -3.06 -19.53
N GLY A 101 -13.46 -2.11 -20.35
CA GLY A 101 -13.08 -2.37 -21.75
C GLY A 101 -11.95 -3.40 -21.88
N ARG A 102 -10.88 -3.24 -21.08
CA ARG A 102 -9.76 -4.20 -21.06
C ARG A 102 -10.19 -5.60 -20.61
N ILE A 103 -11.02 -5.70 -19.56
CA ILE A 103 -11.55 -6.98 -19.08
C ILE A 103 -12.37 -7.68 -20.18
N LEU A 104 -13.24 -6.95 -20.87
CA LEU A 104 -14.04 -7.50 -21.98
C LEU A 104 -13.18 -8.00 -23.15
N GLU A 105 -12.05 -7.34 -23.42
CA GLU A 105 -11.11 -7.78 -24.45
C GLU A 105 -10.39 -9.07 -24.04
N ILE A 106 -9.94 -9.16 -22.79
CA ILE A 106 -9.35 -10.38 -22.22
C ILE A 106 -10.33 -11.53 -22.31
N MET A 107 -11.57 -11.35 -21.83
CA MET A 107 -12.62 -12.38 -21.90
C MET A 107 -12.89 -12.85 -23.34
N ARG A 108 -12.86 -11.95 -24.33
CA ARG A 108 -12.98 -12.32 -25.75
C ARG A 108 -11.81 -13.17 -26.24
N LYS A 109 -10.58 -12.84 -25.83
CA LYS A 109 -9.37 -13.62 -26.16
C LYS A 109 -9.43 -15.00 -25.51
N ASP A 110 -9.81 -15.08 -24.24
CA ASP A 110 -9.96 -16.34 -23.52
C ASP A 110 -11.01 -17.24 -24.17
N GLN A 111 -12.16 -16.69 -24.56
CA GLN A 111 -13.18 -17.45 -25.29
C GLN A 111 -12.66 -17.98 -26.63
N LYS A 112 -11.84 -17.21 -27.35
CA LYS A 112 -11.24 -17.65 -28.62
C LYS A 112 -10.24 -18.79 -28.39
N ILE A 113 -9.40 -18.69 -27.36
CA ILE A 113 -8.45 -19.74 -26.97
C ILE A 113 -9.22 -21.03 -26.64
N LEU A 114 -10.29 -20.94 -25.85
CA LEU A 114 -11.11 -22.08 -25.46
C LEU A 114 -11.72 -22.80 -26.69
N ARG A 115 -12.17 -22.03 -27.69
CA ARG A 115 -12.68 -22.59 -28.96
C ARG A 115 -11.58 -23.28 -29.77
N LEU A 116 -10.38 -22.70 -29.84
CA LEU A 116 -9.25 -23.31 -30.53
C LEU A 116 -8.83 -24.61 -29.85
N GLN A 117 -8.73 -24.62 -28.51
CA GLN A 117 -8.47 -25.82 -27.73
C GLN A 117 -9.54 -26.90 -27.95
N ALA A 118 -10.81 -26.52 -27.99
CA ALA A 118 -11.90 -27.47 -28.27
C ALA A 118 -11.89 -28.03 -29.71
N SER A 119 -11.35 -27.28 -30.69
CA SER A 119 -11.27 -27.70 -32.10
C SER A 119 -10.12 -28.67 -32.39
N VAL A 120 -9.15 -28.76 -31.49
CA VAL A 120 -7.99 -29.64 -31.58
C VAL A 120 -8.21 -30.78 -30.59
N SER A 121 -8.44 -32.00 -31.08
CA SER A 121 -8.47 -33.16 -30.18
C SER A 121 -7.05 -33.41 -29.66
N ASP A 122 -6.80 -33.12 -28.39
CA ASP A 122 -5.50 -33.32 -27.71
C ASP A 122 -4.90 -34.71 -28.01
N GLU A 123 -5.77 -35.73 -28.06
CA GLU A 123 -5.39 -37.12 -28.34
C GLU A 123 -4.70 -37.34 -29.70
N LYS A 124 -5.06 -36.59 -30.75
CA LYS A 124 -4.42 -36.72 -32.07
C LYS A 124 -3.03 -36.08 -32.10
N ILE A 125 -2.86 -34.95 -31.39
CA ILE A 125 -1.57 -34.28 -31.28
C ILE A 125 -0.63 -35.12 -30.42
N GLU A 126 -1.09 -35.62 -29.28
CA GLU A 126 -0.29 -36.50 -28.42
C GLU A 126 0.16 -37.75 -29.15
N LYS A 127 -0.74 -38.43 -29.88
CA LYS A 127 -0.40 -39.59 -30.71
C LYS A 127 0.58 -39.25 -31.83
N PHE A 128 0.55 -38.03 -32.36
CA PHE A 128 1.50 -37.59 -33.38
C PHE A 128 2.89 -37.35 -32.78
N ILE A 129 2.97 -36.62 -31.66
CA ILE A 129 4.21 -36.38 -30.91
C ILE A 129 4.84 -37.71 -30.50
N GLU A 130 4.05 -38.64 -29.96
CA GLU A 130 4.53 -39.96 -29.55
C GLU A 130 5.10 -40.76 -30.73
N LYS A 131 4.45 -40.69 -31.91
CA LYS A 131 4.98 -41.33 -33.13
C LYS A 131 6.29 -40.72 -33.58
N GLU A 132 6.42 -39.39 -33.57
CA GLU A 132 7.66 -38.71 -33.96
C GLU A 132 8.81 -38.98 -32.98
N HIS A 133 8.53 -39.01 -31.67
CA HIS A 133 9.52 -39.41 -30.66
C HIS A 133 9.99 -40.85 -30.88
N LYS A 134 9.07 -41.80 -31.07
CA LYS A 134 9.42 -43.21 -31.36
C LYS A 134 10.30 -43.35 -32.60
N LYS A 135 10.02 -42.58 -33.67
CA LYS A 135 10.87 -42.58 -34.87
C LYS A 135 12.28 -42.05 -34.56
N THR A 136 12.35 -40.96 -33.81
CA THR A 136 13.62 -40.32 -33.44
C THR A 136 14.46 -41.26 -32.56
N ASP A 137 13.84 -41.95 -31.61
CA ASP A 137 14.51 -42.90 -30.73
C ASP A 137 15.08 -44.10 -31.50
N VAL A 138 14.33 -44.64 -32.46
CA VAL A 138 14.80 -45.72 -33.34
C VAL A 138 16.00 -45.26 -34.16
N LEU A 139 15.93 -44.06 -34.75
CA LEU A 139 17.04 -43.51 -35.53
C LEU A 139 18.28 -43.26 -34.65
N HIS A 140 18.10 -42.68 -33.47
CA HIS A 140 19.20 -42.44 -32.52
C HIS A 140 19.88 -43.75 -32.09
N LYS A 141 19.08 -44.79 -31.80
CA LYS A 141 19.61 -46.12 -31.45
C LYS A 141 20.43 -46.71 -32.60
N SER A 142 19.89 -46.68 -33.83
CA SER A 142 20.61 -47.17 -35.02
C SER A 142 21.91 -46.40 -35.26
N MET A 143 21.91 -45.08 -35.09
CA MET A 143 23.09 -44.24 -35.23
C MET A 143 24.16 -44.56 -34.16
N MET A 144 23.74 -44.75 -32.90
CA MET A 144 24.62 -45.15 -31.81
C MET A 144 25.26 -46.53 -32.06
N GLU A 145 24.48 -47.50 -32.54
CA GLU A 145 24.99 -48.84 -32.88
C GLU A 145 26.01 -48.78 -34.04
N ALA A 146 25.73 -47.99 -35.07
CA ALA A 146 26.68 -47.77 -36.17
C ALA A 146 27.97 -47.09 -35.70
N HIS A 147 27.87 -46.12 -34.80
CA HIS A 147 29.03 -45.44 -34.22
C HIS A 147 29.93 -46.40 -33.44
N LYS A 148 29.33 -47.24 -32.58
CA LYS A 148 30.06 -48.28 -31.83
C LYS A 148 30.78 -49.25 -32.76
N GLU A 149 30.16 -49.64 -33.86
CA GLU A 149 30.77 -50.53 -34.84
C GLU A 149 31.97 -49.89 -35.56
N ILE A 150 31.88 -48.62 -35.92
CA ILE A 150 33.00 -47.88 -36.52
C ILE A 150 34.17 -47.81 -35.54
N LEU A 151 33.91 -47.49 -34.27
CA LEU A 151 34.94 -47.44 -33.23
C LEU A 151 35.60 -48.81 -33.03
N ARG A 152 34.82 -49.90 -32.94
CA ARG A 152 35.37 -51.26 -32.86
C ARG A 152 36.33 -51.58 -34.00
N ARG A 153 35.95 -51.26 -35.24
CA ARG A 153 36.82 -51.47 -36.42
C ARG A 153 38.10 -50.63 -36.37
N GLN A 154 38.03 -49.40 -35.86
CA GLN A 154 39.21 -48.57 -35.67
C GLN A 154 40.14 -49.13 -34.60
N GLU A 155 39.59 -49.59 -33.46
CA GLU A 155 40.36 -50.22 -32.38
C GLU A 155 41.02 -51.53 -32.84
N GLU A 156 40.32 -52.34 -33.66
CA GLU A 156 40.89 -53.54 -34.29
C GLU A 156 42.04 -53.22 -35.26
N GLN A 157 41.91 -52.15 -36.05
CA GLN A 157 42.97 -51.71 -36.96
C GLN A 157 44.18 -51.13 -36.23
N ASP A 158 43.94 -50.34 -35.19
CA ASP A 158 44.99 -49.69 -34.40
C ASP A 158 45.67 -50.68 -33.43
N GLY A 159 45.04 -51.82 -33.13
CA GLY A 159 45.52 -52.84 -32.20
C GLY A 159 45.43 -52.43 -30.72
N GLU A 160 44.86 -51.26 -30.43
CA GLU A 160 44.73 -50.72 -29.08
C GLU A 160 43.34 -50.11 -28.84
N MET A 161 42.75 -50.43 -27.69
CA MET A 161 41.51 -49.83 -27.23
C MET A 161 41.72 -48.37 -26.84
N LYS A 162 40.77 -47.50 -27.21
CA LYS A 162 40.95 -46.07 -27.04
C LYS A 162 41.10 -45.68 -25.56
N PRO A 163 42.09 -44.83 -25.20
CA PRO A 163 42.40 -44.52 -23.81
C PRO A 163 41.24 -43.93 -23.00
N TRP A 164 40.34 -43.19 -23.64
CA TRP A 164 39.18 -42.58 -22.98
C TRP A 164 38.11 -43.58 -22.51
N ARG A 165 38.18 -44.84 -22.98
CA ARG A 165 37.32 -45.93 -22.51
C ARG A 165 37.84 -46.62 -21.25
N LYS A 166 39.06 -46.30 -20.82
CA LYS A 166 39.71 -46.91 -19.65
C LYS A 166 39.83 -45.92 -18.51
N CYS A 167 39.80 -46.45 -17.29
CA CYS A 167 40.19 -45.70 -16.11
C CYS A 167 41.69 -45.38 -16.16
N GLY A 168 42.08 -44.11 -16.05
CA GLY A 168 43.48 -43.69 -16.02
C GLY A 168 44.28 -44.13 -14.78
N ILE A 169 43.70 -44.95 -13.90
CA ILE A 169 44.31 -45.44 -12.66
C ILE A 169 44.45 -46.96 -12.68
N CYS A 170 43.35 -47.70 -12.90
CA CYS A 170 43.38 -49.16 -12.96
C CYS A 170 43.45 -49.72 -14.39
N PHE A 171 43.36 -48.87 -15.42
CA PHE A 171 43.41 -49.25 -16.84
C PHE A 171 42.34 -50.23 -17.31
N GLU A 172 41.33 -50.49 -16.46
CA GLU A 172 40.14 -51.28 -16.80
C GLU A 172 39.14 -50.43 -17.57
N GLU A 173 38.34 -51.09 -18.41
CA GLU A 173 37.26 -50.48 -19.16
C GLU A 173 36.18 -49.89 -18.25
N TYR A 174 35.57 -48.79 -18.67
CA TYR A 174 34.40 -48.22 -18.03
C TYR A 174 33.15 -49.00 -18.38
N GLU A 175 32.36 -49.32 -17.37
CA GLU A 175 31.11 -50.06 -17.53
C GLU A 175 29.94 -49.34 -16.86
N GLU A 176 28.72 -49.74 -17.17
CA GLU A 176 27.54 -49.16 -16.52
C GLU A 176 27.40 -49.64 -15.05
N GLU A 177 27.93 -50.83 -14.77
CA GLU A 177 28.00 -51.46 -13.46
C GLU A 177 28.77 -50.59 -12.47
N LEU A 178 28.36 -50.63 -11.20
CA LEU A 178 28.79 -49.64 -10.24
C LEU A 178 30.31 -49.58 -10.08
N GLU A 179 30.98 -50.73 -9.99
CA GLU A 179 32.41 -50.84 -9.68
C GLU A 179 33.29 -50.08 -10.69
N HIS A 180 33.00 -50.26 -11.98
CA HIS A 180 33.72 -49.62 -13.08
C HIS A 180 32.99 -48.41 -13.64
N SER A 181 31.93 -47.94 -12.98
CA SER A 181 31.18 -46.78 -13.45
C SER A 181 32.05 -45.51 -13.50
N PRO A 182 32.11 -44.81 -14.64
CA PRO A 182 32.91 -43.60 -14.81
C PRO A 182 32.25 -42.44 -14.06
N ARG A 183 32.96 -41.86 -13.10
CA ARG A 183 32.48 -40.73 -12.29
C ARG A 183 33.32 -39.49 -12.55
N VAL A 184 32.62 -38.37 -12.70
CA VAL A 184 33.22 -37.07 -13.00
C VAL A 184 33.50 -36.34 -11.68
N LEU A 185 34.76 -35.96 -11.47
CA LEU A 185 35.21 -35.10 -10.38
C LEU A 185 34.88 -33.62 -10.68
N GLU A 186 34.97 -32.74 -9.69
CA GLU A 186 34.72 -31.29 -9.88
C GLU A 186 35.63 -30.64 -10.93
N CYS A 187 36.85 -31.15 -11.09
CA CYS A 187 37.77 -30.69 -12.13
C CYS A 187 37.47 -31.23 -13.54
N GLY A 188 36.48 -32.12 -13.69
CA GLY A 188 36.08 -32.71 -14.97
C GLY A 188 36.78 -34.03 -15.31
N HIS A 189 37.82 -34.42 -14.56
CA HIS A 189 38.46 -35.73 -14.75
C HIS A 189 37.50 -36.87 -14.42
N THR A 190 37.55 -37.93 -15.23
CA THR A 190 36.73 -39.13 -15.05
C THR A 190 37.57 -40.25 -14.45
N VAL A 191 37.08 -40.88 -13.39
CA VAL A 191 37.71 -42.01 -12.70
C VAL A 191 36.64 -43.05 -12.36
N CYS A 192 36.97 -44.35 -12.39
CA CYS A 192 35.99 -45.38 -12.02
C CYS A 192 35.66 -45.32 -10.53
N TYR A 193 34.42 -45.67 -10.18
CA TYR A 193 33.94 -45.65 -8.80
C TYR A 193 34.84 -46.45 -7.84
N ARG A 194 35.35 -47.61 -8.26
CA ARG A 194 36.27 -48.42 -7.45
C ARG A 194 37.54 -47.69 -7.08
N CYS A 195 38.17 -47.01 -8.04
CA CYS A 195 39.38 -46.25 -7.76
C CYS A 195 39.08 -45.04 -6.87
N LEU A 196 37.98 -44.34 -7.11
CA LEU A 196 37.54 -43.25 -6.22
C LEU A 196 37.30 -43.75 -4.80
N TRP A 197 36.67 -44.91 -4.63
CA TRP A 197 36.43 -45.49 -3.31
C TRP A 197 37.73 -45.78 -2.54
N LYS A 198 38.78 -46.20 -3.24
CA LYS A 198 40.10 -46.46 -2.66
C LYS A 198 40.84 -45.17 -2.28
N MET A 199 40.65 -44.10 -3.04
CA MET A 199 41.32 -42.80 -2.84
C MET A 199 40.53 -41.83 -1.95
N ALA A 200 39.29 -42.16 -1.60
CA ALA A 200 38.43 -41.24 -0.86
C ALA A 200 38.79 -41.16 0.63
N ASP A 201 39.00 -39.93 1.06
CA ASP A 201 39.23 -39.51 2.44
C ASP A 201 37.92 -39.01 3.09
N PRO A 202 37.91 -38.81 4.42
CA PRO A 202 36.74 -38.28 5.13
C PRO A 202 36.26 -36.93 4.61
N ASP A 203 37.20 -36.08 4.17
CA ASP A 203 36.96 -34.69 3.79
C ASP A 203 36.72 -34.50 2.28
N GLY A 204 37.03 -35.50 1.45
CA GLY A 204 36.84 -35.43 0.00
C GLY A 204 37.70 -36.41 -0.78
N VAL A 205 37.77 -36.21 -2.09
CA VAL A 205 38.67 -36.96 -2.98
C VAL A 205 39.59 -35.98 -3.69
N LEU A 206 40.90 -36.18 -3.56
CA LEU A 206 41.89 -35.47 -4.35
C LEU A 206 41.98 -36.10 -5.75
N CYS A 207 41.85 -35.30 -6.80
CA CYS A 207 42.06 -35.78 -8.16
C CYS A 207 43.52 -36.24 -8.35
N PRO A 208 43.78 -37.44 -8.89
CA PRO A 208 45.15 -37.94 -9.08
C PRO A 208 45.89 -37.24 -10.23
N PHE A 209 45.18 -36.49 -11.09
CA PHE A 209 45.75 -35.87 -12.29
C PHE A 209 46.15 -34.41 -12.06
N ASP A 210 45.28 -33.62 -11.42
CA ASP A 210 45.47 -32.17 -11.21
C ASP A 210 45.45 -31.74 -9.74
N ARG A 211 45.25 -32.70 -8.82
CA ARG A 211 45.19 -32.49 -7.36
C ARG A 211 44.09 -31.54 -6.89
N ILE A 212 43.09 -31.25 -7.71
CA ILE A 212 41.91 -30.49 -7.31
C ILE A 212 41.03 -31.39 -6.42
N THR A 213 40.59 -30.85 -5.28
CA THR A 213 39.76 -31.60 -4.33
C THR A 213 38.30 -31.53 -4.75
N THR A 214 37.66 -32.69 -4.89
CA THR A 214 36.20 -32.81 -5.00
C THR A 214 35.60 -33.01 -3.61
N ILE A 215 34.72 -32.10 -3.18
CA ILE A 215 34.14 -32.11 -1.84
C ILE A 215 33.00 -33.13 -1.82
N CYS A 216 33.35 -34.40 -1.62
CA CYS A 216 32.39 -35.49 -1.56
C CYS A 216 32.79 -36.51 -0.52
N ARG A 217 31.98 -36.64 0.55
CA ARG A 217 32.17 -37.67 1.57
C ARG A 217 32.13 -39.05 0.92
N LYS A 218 32.95 -39.99 1.40
CA LYS A 218 33.05 -41.36 0.88
C LYS A 218 31.70 -42.07 0.64
N ARG A 219 30.73 -41.89 1.53
CA ARG A 219 29.36 -42.45 1.39
C ARG A 219 28.56 -41.90 0.20
N ASN A 220 28.92 -40.72 -0.30
CA ASN A 220 28.23 -39.98 -1.35
C ASN A 220 28.90 -40.11 -2.72
N LEU A 221 29.99 -40.89 -2.85
CA LEU A 221 30.68 -41.06 -4.14
C LEU A 221 29.76 -41.60 -5.24
N ARG A 222 28.72 -42.36 -4.88
CA ARG A 222 27.71 -42.87 -5.83
C ARG A 222 26.86 -41.75 -6.45
N LEU A 223 26.80 -40.58 -5.80
CA LEU A 223 26.07 -39.40 -6.25
C LEU A 223 26.88 -38.53 -7.20
N LEU A 224 28.19 -38.79 -7.37
CA LEU A 224 28.98 -38.10 -8.37
C LEU A 224 28.40 -38.38 -9.76
N PRO A 225 28.35 -37.37 -10.66
CA PRO A 225 27.79 -37.54 -12.00
C PRO A 225 28.45 -38.71 -12.75
N LYS A 226 27.63 -39.57 -13.36
CA LYS A 226 28.12 -40.59 -14.29
C LYS A 226 28.48 -39.93 -15.61
N ASN A 227 29.64 -40.27 -16.17
CA ASN A 227 29.98 -39.87 -17.53
C ASN A 227 29.36 -40.84 -18.54
N PHE A 228 28.18 -40.54 -19.06
CA PHE A 228 27.51 -41.39 -20.05
C PHE A 228 28.19 -41.36 -21.43
N ALA A 229 28.94 -40.30 -21.75
CA ALA A 229 29.60 -40.19 -23.04
C ALA A 229 30.62 -41.32 -23.25
N VAL A 230 31.42 -41.65 -22.23
CA VAL A 230 32.40 -42.75 -22.32
C VAL A 230 31.77 -44.15 -22.28
N LEU A 231 30.48 -44.27 -21.92
CA LEU A 231 29.72 -45.53 -21.95
C LEU A 231 28.95 -45.73 -23.27
N GLN A 232 28.61 -44.63 -23.94
CA GLN A 232 27.75 -44.62 -25.11
C GLN A 232 28.54 -44.53 -26.42
N MET A 233 29.81 -44.12 -26.37
CA MET A 233 30.75 -44.09 -27.51
C MET A 233 31.45 -45.43 -27.67
#